data_AF-A0A7C8YZK6-F1
#
_entry.id   AF-A0A7C8YZK6-F1
#
_cell.length_a   1.000
_cell.length_b   1.000
_cell.length_c   1.000
_cell.angle_alpha   90.00
_cell.angle_beta   90.00
_cell.angle_gamma   90.00
#
_symmetry.space_group_name_H-M   'P 1'
#
loop_
_entity.id
_entity.type
_entity.pdbx_description
1 polymer ?
#
loop_
_entity_poly.entity_id
_entity_poly.type
_entity_poly.pdbx_seq_one_letter_code
_entity_poly.pdbx_strand_id
1 'polypeptide(L)'
;DQVRKAWNFLVLKILDNADRTSSFVVLINLLPPLDTSRWPLPASNEAIAVKNQTFSELVVKFLIKLTKDLQSTIYDIDLDRILQSIHVYLQESSMEEVRRAGANDKPLRMVKTVLHGLVKLRGAAVRAHLSMIPEDAEPQPIILALIDLYLQGSEP
;
A
#
# COMPACT_ATOMS: atom_id res chain seq x y z
N ASP A 1 9.33 23.33 -12.35
CA ASP A 1 8.37 22.29 -12.81
C ASP A 1 8.89 21.20 -13.74
N GLN A 2 9.75 21.47 -14.73
CA GLN A 2 10.20 20.44 -15.68
C GLN A 2 10.99 19.29 -15.04
N VAL A 3 11.90 19.57 -14.10
CA VAL A 3 12.72 18.55 -13.41
C VAL A 3 11.85 17.57 -12.61
N ARG A 4 10.81 18.07 -11.93
CA ARG A 4 9.84 17.23 -11.19
C ARG A 4 9.01 16.34 -12.13
N LYS A 5 8.60 16.87 -13.29
CA LYS A 5 7.88 16.10 -14.30
C LYS A 5 8.77 15.04 -14.94
N ALA A 6 10.03 15.37 -15.22
CA ALA A 6 11.02 14.42 -15.75
C ALA A 6 11.37 13.32 -14.73
N TRP A 7 11.51 13.67 -13.45
CA TRP A 7 11.69 12.71 -12.36
C TRP A 7 10.50 11.76 -12.22
N ASN A 8 9.28 12.31 -12.16
CA ASN A 8 8.06 11.51 -12.10
C ASN A 8 7.92 10.61 -13.33
N PHE A 9 8.27 11.11 -14.52
CA PHE A 9 8.26 10.32 -15.76
C PHE A 9 9.30 9.19 -15.75
N LEU A 10 10.51 9.45 -15.23
CA LEU A 10 11.55 8.43 -15.10
C LEU A 10 11.14 7.35 -14.10
N VAL A 11 10.60 7.74 -12.94
CA VAL A 11 10.07 6.80 -11.93
C VAL A 11 8.90 6.01 -12.52
N LEU A 12 7.99 6.64 -13.26
CA LEU A 12 6.94 5.96 -14.04
C LEU A 12 7.53 4.95 -15.03
N LYS A 13 8.55 5.31 -15.78
CA LYS A 13 9.18 4.42 -16.76
C LYS A 13 9.91 3.25 -16.11
N ILE A 14 10.52 3.45 -14.94
CA ILE A 14 11.18 2.39 -14.18
C ILE A 14 10.12 1.45 -13.59
N LEU A 15 9.06 1.98 -12.99
CA LEU A 15 7.97 1.18 -12.43
C LEU A 15 7.14 0.48 -13.51
N ASP A 16 6.96 1.07 -14.68
CA ASP A 16 6.28 0.46 -15.84
C ASP A 16 7.10 -0.72 -16.42
N ASN A 17 8.43 -0.73 -16.23
CA ASN A 17 9.29 -1.84 -16.62
C ASN A 17 9.62 -2.80 -15.47
N ALA A 18 9.29 -2.43 -14.23
CA ALA A 18 9.49 -3.27 -13.07
C ALA A 18 8.41 -4.36 -13.02
N ASP A 19 8.79 -5.52 -12.49
CA ASP A 19 7.84 -6.57 -12.15
C ASP A 19 6.66 -6.00 -11.34
N ARG A 20 5.43 -6.35 -11.74
CA ARG A 20 4.20 -5.75 -11.19
C ARG A 20 4.05 -6.02 -9.70
N THR A 21 4.40 -7.24 -9.27
CA THR A 21 4.41 -7.60 -7.84
C THR A 21 5.34 -6.68 -7.08
N SER A 22 6.57 -6.53 -7.57
CA SER A 22 7.59 -5.69 -6.96
C SER A 22 7.15 -4.23 -6.91
N SER A 23 6.48 -3.72 -7.95
CA SER A 23 5.92 -2.38 -7.97
C SER A 23 4.87 -2.16 -6.87
N PHE A 24 3.92 -3.08 -6.68
CA PHE A 24 2.95 -2.98 -5.58
C PHE A 24 3.64 -2.99 -4.21
N VAL A 25 4.51 -3.97 -3.98
CA VAL A 25 5.22 -4.14 -2.69
C VAL A 25 6.05 -2.91 -2.35
N VAL A 26 6.85 -2.41 -3.30
CA VAL A 26 7.70 -1.24 -3.07
C VAL A 26 6.85 0.01 -2.82
N LEU A 27 5.79 0.24 -3.60
CA LEU A 27 4.94 1.42 -3.42
C LEU A 27 4.20 1.38 -2.07
N ILE A 28 3.68 0.24 -1.64
CA ILE A 28 3.04 0.10 -0.32
C ILE A 28 4.06 0.36 0.79
N ASN A 29 5.28 -0.19 0.69
CA ASN A 29 6.34 0.03 1.69
C ASN A 29 6.90 1.46 1.70
N LEU A 30 6.62 2.27 0.67
CA LEU A 30 7.01 3.68 0.58
C LEU A 30 5.92 4.64 1.12
N LEU A 31 4.72 4.15 1.43
CA LEU A 31 3.64 4.96 1.98
C LEU A 31 3.80 5.37 3.45
N PRO A 32 4.39 4.55 4.35
CA PRO A 32 4.61 4.96 5.73
C PRO A 32 5.43 6.25 5.77
N PRO A 33 5.09 7.20 6.67
CA PRO A 33 5.87 8.41 6.81
C PRO A 33 7.32 8.04 7.15
N LEU A 34 8.27 8.56 6.37
CA LEU A 34 9.70 8.40 6.64
C LEU A 34 9.99 8.84 8.07
N ASP A 35 10.48 7.90 8.87
CA ASP A 35 10.85 8.11 10.26
C ASP A 35 11.92 9.21 10.36
N THR A 36 11.52 10.37 10.88
CA THR A 36 12.38 11.55 11.02
C THR A 36 13.52 11.31 12.01
N SER A 37 13.44 10.28 12.86
CA SER A 37 14.53 9.92 13.78
C SER A 37 15.73 9.28 13.07
N ARG A 38 15.53 8.72 11.86
CA ARG A 38 16.59 8.09 11.08
C ARG A 38 17.39 9.04 10.20
N TRP A 39 16.97 10.31 10.08
CA TRP A 39 17.62 11.27 9.18
C TRP A 39 18.12 12.50 9.93
N PRO A 40 19.43 12.58 10.24
CA PRO A 40 20.01 13.64 11.07
C PRO A 40 20.33 14.90 10.25
N LEU A 41 19.33 15.52 9.59
CA LEU A 41 19.52 16.81 8.92
C LEU A 41 18.70 17.95 9.56
N PRO A 42 19.26 19.17 9.59
CA PRO A 42 18.66 20.36 10.21
C PRO A 42 17.61 21.01 9.29
N ALA A 43 16.74 20.22 8.67
CA ALA A 43 15.58 20.78 7.96
C ALA A 43 14.45 20.98 8.97
N SER A 44 13.76 22.13 8.90
CA SER A 44 12.58 22.37 9.74
C SER A 44 11.58 21.23 9.56
N ASN A 45 11.03 20.73 10.68
CA ASN A 45 10.08 19.61 10.66
C ASN A 45 8.91 19.83 9.68
N GLU A 46 8.53 21.10 9.45
CA GLU A 46 7.51 21.50 8.49
C GLU A 46 7.89 21.23 7.03
N ALA A 47 9.13 21.54 6.62
CA ALA A 47 9.59 21.31 5.24
C ALA A 47 9.68 19.81 4.92
N ILE A 48 10.03 18.98 5.90
CA ILE A 48 10.03 17.52 5.79
C ILE A 48 8.60 16.99 5.68
N ALA A 49 7.68 17.47 6.52
CA ALA A 49 6.27 17.08 6.48
C ALA A 49 5.62 17.37 5.12
N VAL A 50 5.87 18.55 4.53
CA VAL A 50 5.33 18.92 3.21
C VAL A 50 5.91 18.05 2.09
N LYS A 51 7.20 17.71 2.16
CA LYS A 51 7.84 16.80 1.19
C LYS A 51 7.29 15.38 1.30
N ASN A 52 7.13 14.87 2.52
CA ASN A 52 6.53 13.56 2.78
C ASN A 52 5.10 13.50 2.23
N GLN A 53 4.28 14.51 2.51
CA GLN A 53 2.92 14.60 1.99
C GLN A 53 2.89 14.57 0.44
N THR A 54 3.74 15.37 -0.20
CA THR A 54 3.82 15.42 -1.67
C THR A 54 4.25 14.08 -2.26
N PHE A 55 5.19 13.39 -1.60
CA PHE A 55 5.65 12.08 -2.02
C PHE A 55 4.57 11.01 -1.87
N SER A 56 3.90 10.94 -0.72
CA SER A 56 2.77 10.03 -0.49
C SER A 56 1.65 10.25 -1.52
N GLU A 57 1.36 11.50 -1.91
CA GLU A 57 0.40 11.78 -2.97
C GLU A 57 0.82 11.24 -4.34
N LEU A 58 2.12 11.24 -4.66
CA LEU A 58 2.62 10.61 -5.87
C LEU A 58 2.45 9.09 -5.79
N VAL A 59 2.92 8.45 -4.71
CA VAL A 59 2.80 7.01 -4.50
C VAL A 59 1.34 6.55 -4.60
N VAL A 60 0.40 7.28 -3.99
CA VAL A 60 -1.03 7.01 -4.12
C VAL A 60 -1.49 7.07 -5.59
N LYS A 61 -1.04 8.05 -6.39
CA LYS A 61 -1.38 8.12 -7.82
C LYS A 61 -0.86 6.91 -8.61
N PHE A 62 0.33 6.41 -8.28
CA PHE A 62 0.86 5.18 -8.88
C PHE A 62 0.04 3.96 -8.50
N LEU A 63 -0.30 3.81 -7.22
CA LEU A 63 -1.15 2.71 -6.75
C LEU A 63 -2.53 2.75 -7.42
N ILE A 64 -3.12 3.94 -7.62
CA ILE A 64 -4.36 4.09 -8.39
C ILE A 64 -4.19 3.54 -9.82
N LYS A 65 -3.08 3.85 -10.50
CA LYS A 65 -2.79 3.35 -11.86
C LYS A 65 -2.72 1.82 -11.85
N LEU A 66 -1.88 1.23 -10.99
CA LEU A 66 -1.72 -0.22 -10.91
C LEU A 66 -3.03 -0.94 -10.53
N THR A 67 -3.82 -0.36 -9.61
CA THR A 67 -5.10 -0.94 -9.18
C THR A 67 -6.13 -0.95 -10.32
N LYS A 68 -6.12 0.05 -11.22
CA LYS A 68 -6.99 0.06 -12.39
C LYS A 68 -6.63 -1.06 -13.39
N ASP A 69 -5.34 -1.34 -13.53
CA ASP A 69 -4.82 -2.38 -14.42
C ASP A 69 -4.90 -3.78 -13.77
N LEU A 70 -5.42 -3.90 -12.55
CA LEU A 70 -5.46 -5.16 -11.81
C LEU A 70 -6.33 -6.22 -12.50
N GLN A 71 -7.42 -5.82 -13.17
CA GLN A 71 -8.31 -6.75 -13.87
C GLN A 71 -7.58 -7.58 -14.95
N SER A 72 -6.60 -6.99 -15.63
CA SER A 72 -5.83 -7.66 -16.68
C SER A 72 -4.53 -8.30 -16.17
N THR A 73 -4.15 -8.06 -14.92
CA THR A 73 -2.83 -8.45 -14.39
C THR A 73 -2.90 -9.34 -13.15
N ILE A 74 -4.09 -9.61 -12.62
CA ILE A 74 -4.33 -10.39 -11.39
C ILE A 74 -3.72 -11.81 -11.42
N TYR A 75 -3.53 -12.39 -12.60
CA TYR A 75 -2.92 -13.71 -12.77
C TYR A 75 -1.40 -13.66 -12.99
N ASP A 76 -0.83 -12.48 -13.23
CA ASP A 76 0.60 -12.26 -13.46
C ASP A 76 1.32 -11.74 -12.20
N ILE A 77 0.58 -11.56 -11.09
CA ILE A 77 1.12 -11.04 -9.83
C ILE A 77 1.20 -12.14 -8.76
N ASP A 78 2.24 -12.04 -7.93
CA ASP A 78 2.41 -12.86 -6.75
C ASP A 78 1.61 -12.25 -5.59
N LEU A 79 0.46 -12.85 -5.33
CA LEU A 79 -0.51 -12.34 -4.37
C LEU A 79 0.00 -12.45 -2.93
N ASP A 80 0.75 -13.51 -2.60
CA ASP A 80 1.29 -13.76 -1.26
C ASP A 80 2.19 -12.59 -0.83
N ARG A 81 3.09 -12.16 -1.72
CA ARG A 81 3.99 -11.03 -1.45
C ARG A 81 3.25 -9.71 -1.29
N ILE A 82 2.22 -9.46 -2.10
CA ILE A 82 1.44 -8.22 -2.02
C ILE A 82 0.61 -8.21 -0.74
N LEU A 83 -0.08 -9.31 -0.40
CA LEU A 83 -0.85 -9.43 0.82
C LEU A 83 0.04 -9.28 2.06
N GLN A 84 1.24 -9.86 2.05
CA GLN A 84 2.21 -9.66 3.13
C GLN A 84 2.60 -8.19 3.29
N SER A 85 2.91 -7.48 2.20
CA SER A 85 3.25 -6.05 2.25
C SER A 85 2.09 -5.21 2.79
N ILE A 86 0.84 -5.51 2.38
CA ILE A 86 -0.36 -4.87 2.93
C ILE A 86 -0.51 -5.18 4.43
N HIS A 87 -0.27 -6.42 4.85
CA HIS A 87 -0.35 -6.83 6.25
C HIS A 87 0.61 -6.01 7.13
N VAL A 88 1.88 -5.94 6.73
CA VAL A 88 2.91 -5.16 7.44
C VAL A 88 2.50 -3.68 7.52
N TYR A 89 2.07 -3.09 6.39
CA TYR A 89 1.63 -1.70 6.36
C TYR A 89 0.44 -1.44 7.31
N LEU A 90 -0.55 -2.33 7.33
CA LEU A 90 -1.73 -2.19 8.20
C LEU A 90 -1.36 -2.32 9.68
N GLN A 91 -0.43 -3.21 10.03
CA GLN A 91 0.05 -3.33 11.41
C GLN A 91 0.72 -2.03 11.87
N GLU A 92 1.68 -1.52 11.10
CA GLU A 92 2.38 -0.27 11.41
C GLU A 92 1.41 0.93 11.48
N SER A 93 0.48 1.01 10.53
CA SER A 93 -0.50 2.11 10.46
C SER A 93 -1.49 2.07 11.62
N SER A 94 -1.93 0.88 12.05
CA SER A 94 -2.87 0.75 13.18
C SER A 94 -2.29 1.25 14.51
N MET A 95 -0.97 1.07 14.72
CA MET A 95 -0.27 1.58 15.90
C MET A 95 -0.15 3.11 15.86
N GLU A 96 0.04 3.69 14.67
CA GLU A 96 0.12 5.14 14.48
C GLU A 96 -1.25 5.84 14.44
N GLU A 97 -2.32 5.21 13.95
CA GLU A 97 -3.69 5.76 13.97
C GLU A 97 -4.19 6.00 15.41
N VAL A 98 -3.85 5.11 16.35
CA VAL A 98 -4.11 5.31 17.78
C VAL A 98 -3.36 6.54 18.31
N ARG A 99 -2.17 6.82 17.80
CA ARG A 99 -1.36 8.00 18.18
C ARG A 99 -1.82 9.28 17.48
N ARG A 100 -2.45 9.18 16.31
CA ARG A 100 -2.85 10.30 15.43
C ARG A 100 -4.36 10.30 15.17
N ALA A 101 -5.15 10.39 16.25
CA ALA A 101 -6.61 10.50 16.29
C ALA A 101 -7.29 10.95 14.97
N GLY A 102 -7.59 9.99 14.10
CA GLY A 102 -8.49 10.18 12.95
C GLY A 102 -8.01 11.12 11.84
N ALA A 103 -6.71 11.32 11.65
CA ALA A 103 -6.23 12.01 10.46
C ALA A 103 -6.72 11.28 9.19
N ASN A 104 -7.33 12.01 8.25
CA ASN A 104 -7.84 11.50 6.98
C ASN A 104 -6.67 10.91 6.15
N ASP A 105 -6.31 9.66 6.42
CA ASP A 105 -5.11 9.07 5.85
C ASP A 105 -5.40 8.51 4.45
N LYS A 106 -5.19 9.38 3.46
CA LYS A 106 -5.31 9.05 2.02
C LYS A 106 -4.46 7.80 1.66
N PRO A 107 -3.19 7.68 2.08
CA PRO A 107 -2.39 6.45 2.00
C PRO A 107 -3.11 5.17 2.46
N LEU A 108 -3.59 5.12 3.71
CA LEU A 108 -4.28 3.95 4.25
C LEU A 108 -5.53 3.58 3.46
N ARG A 109 -6.32 4.59 3.05
CA ARG A 109 -7.50 4.35 2.20
C ARG A 109 -7.12 3.73 0.87
N MET A 110 -6.00 4.16 0.28
CA MET A 110 -5.52 3.58 -0.97
C MET A 110 -5.06 2.13 -0.77
N VAL A 111 -4.34 1.81 0.30
CA VAL A 111 -3.94 0.42 0.61
C VAL A 111 -5.16 -0.49 0.80
N LYS A 112 -6.18 -0.03 1.54
CA LYS A 112 -7.46 -0.74 1.67
C LYS A 112 -8.16 -0.94 0.31
N THR A 113 -8.05 0.04 -0.59
CA THR A 113 -8.60 -0.04 -1.95
C THR A 113 -7.86 -1.08 -2.80
N VAL A 114 -6.54 -1.17 -2.71
CA VAL A 114 -5.75 -2.23 -3.36
C VAL A 114 -6.20 -3.59 -2.86
N LEU A 115 -6.27 -3.77 -1.53
CA LEU A 115 -6.72 -5.03 -0.91
C LEU A 115 -8.12 -5.43 -1.39
N HIS A 116 -9.06 -4.50 -1.38
CA HIS A 116 -10.42 -4.73 -1.88
C HIS A 116 -10.42 -5.14 -3.36
N GLY A 117 -9.61 -4.51 -4.21
CA GLY A 117 -9.46 -4.90 -5.61
C GLY A 117 -8.95 -6.33 -5.79
N LEU A 118 -7.95 -6.75 -4.99
CA LEU A 118 -7.41 -8.11 -5.00
C LEU A 118 -8.47 -9.13 -4.56
N VAL A 119 -9.15 -8.87 -3.44
CA VAL A 119 -10.23 -9.73 -2.92
C VAL A 119 -11.38 -9.84 -3.93
N LYS A 120 -11.80 -8.72 -4.52
CA LYS A 120 -12.89 -8.70 -5.51
C LYS A 120 -12.57 -9.54 -6.75
N LEU A 121 -11.32 -9.52 -7.23
CA LEU A 121 -10.94 -10.23 -8.45
C LEU A 121 -10.60 -11.71 -8.22
N ARG A 122 -10.08 -12.06 -7.04
CA ARG A 122 -9.76 -13.45 -6.70
C ARG A 122 -10.88 -14.18 -5.98
N GLY A 123 -11.78 -13.46 -5.32
CA GLY A 123 -12.81 -14.03 -4.45
C GLY A 123 -12.18 -14.86 -3.32
N ALA A 124 -12.83 -15.96 -2.95
CA ALA A 124 -12.39 -16.84 -1.87
C ALA A 124 -10.98 -17.43 -2.08
N ALA A 125 -10.49 -17.49 -3.33
CA ALA A 125 -9.14 -17.96 -3.63
C ALA A 125 -8.04 -17.08 -3.03
N VAL A 126 -8.33 -15.82 -2.64
CA VAL A 126 -7.36 -14.97 -1.91
C VAL A 126 -6.86 -15.65 -0.64
N ARG A 127 -7.70 -16.44 0.04
CA ARG A 127 -7.30 -17.12 1.30
C ARG A 127 -6.18 -18.14 1.09
N ALA A 128 -6.07 -18.72 -0.10
CA ALA A 128 -4.98 -19.64 -0.42
C ALA A 128 -3.60 -18.94 -0.53
N HIS A 129 -3.58 -17.61 -0.58
CA HIS A 129 -2.38 -16.78 -0.75
C HIS A 129 -1.92 -16.11 0.56
N LEU A 130 -2.41 -16.59 1.71
CA LEU A 130 -2.08 -16.05 3.04
C LEU A 130 -0.88 -16.74 3.69
N SER A 131 -0.12 -17.55 2.93
CA SER A 131 0.99 -18.37 3.44
C SER A 131 2.07 -17.59 4.18
N MET A 132 2.24 -16.31 3.86
CA MET A 132 3.23 -15.40 4.43
C MET A 132 2.71 -14.54 5.59
N ILE A 133 1.45 -14.71 5.99
CA ILE A 133 0.80 -13.95 7.06
C ILE A 133 0.59 -14.90 8.26
N PRO A 134 1.04 -14.53 9.47
CA PRO A 134 0.87 -15.38 10.64
C PRO A 134 -0.58 -15.34 11.13
N GLU A 135 -1.39 -16.34 10.75
CA GLU A 135 -2.82 -16.41 11.06
C GLU A 135 -3.12 -16.58 12.55
N ASP A 136 -2.18 -17.16 13.30
CA ASP A 136 -2.23 -17.46 14.73
C ASP A 136 -1.59 -16.38 15.62
N ALA A 137 -1.14 -15.27 15.04
CA ALA A 137 -0.56 -14.18 15.80
C ALA A 137 -1.57 -13.49 16.73
N GLU A 138 -1.13 -13.13 17.94
CA GLU A 138 -1.85 -12.23 18.85
C GLU A 138 -1.17 -10.85 18.90
N PRO A 139 -1.90 -9.74 18.63
CA PRO A 139 -3.29 -9.67 18.21
C PRO A 139 -3.50 -10.16 16.76
N GLN A 140 -4.72 -10.66 16.48
CA GLN A 140 -5.06 -11.22 15.18
C GLN A 140 -4.76 -10.23 14.03
N PRO A 141 -4.16 -10.68 12.91
CA PRO A 141 -3.87 -9.82 11.78
C PRO A 141 -5.11 -9.10 11.25
N ILE A 142 -5.09 -7.75 11.28
CA ILE A 142 -6.18 -6.89 10.80
C ILE A 142 -6.58 -7.21 9.35
N ILE A 143 -5.61 -7.60 8.53
CA ILE A 143 -5.84 -7.96 7.13
C ILE A 143 -6.84 -9.12 6.96
N LEU A 144 -6.86 -10.10 7.89
CA LEU A 144 -7.79 -11.22 7.82
C LEU A 144 -9.23 -10.75 8.03
N ALA A 145 -9.47 -9.93 9.04
CA ALA A 145 -10.80 -9.35 9.28
C ALA A 145 -11.28 -8.50 8.09
N LEU A 146 -10.38 -7.77 7.42
CA LEU A 146 -10.72 -6.99 6.23
C LEU A 146 -11.04 -7.87 5.01
N ILE A 147 -10.26 -8.93 4.79
CA ILE A 147 -10.54 -9.90 3.71
C ILE A 147 -11.93 -10.51 3.93
N ASP A 148 -12.25 -10.93 5.15
CA ASP A 148 -13.52 -11.55 5.48
C ASP A 148 -14.69 -10.58 5.26
N LEU A 149 -14.53 -9.33 5.68
CA LEU A 149 -15.49 -8.26 5.42
C LEU A 149 -15.70 -8.04 3.91
N TYR A 150 -14.62 -8.02 3.12
CA TYR A 150 -14.69 -7.79 1.68
C TYR A 150 -15.27 -8.99 0.92
N LEU A 151 -15.02 -10.21 1.38
CA LEU A 151 -15.64 -11.42 0.81
C LEU A 151 -17.15 -11.45 1.04
N GLN A 152 -17.61 -11.10 2.25
CA GLN A 152 -19.04 -11.00 2.57
C GLN A 152 -19.78 -9.94 1.74
N GLY A 153 -19.12 -8.82 1.43
CA GLY A 153 -19.66 -7.76 0.59
C GLY A 153 -19.55 -8.01 -0.92
N SER A 154 -18.92 -9.12 -1.34
CA SER A 154 -18.70 -9.48 -2.75
C SER A 154 -19.60 -10.62 -3.25
N GLU A 155 -20.50 -11.14 -2.40
CA GLU A 155 -21.55 -12.07 -2.83
C GLU A 155 -22.63 -11.32 -3.63
N PRO A 156 -23.05 -11.84 -4.81
CA PRO A 156 -24.05 -11.21 -5.66
C PRO A 156 -25.47 -11.23 -5.08
#